data_AF-A0A950BCX8-F1
#
_entry.id   AF-A0A950BCX8-F1
#
_cell.length_a   1.000
_cell.length_b   1.000
_cell.length_c   1.000
_cell.angle_alpha   90.00
_cell.angle_beta   90.00
_cell.angle_gamma   90.00
#
_symmetry.space_group_name_H-M   'P 1'
#
loop_
_entity.id
_entity.type
_entity.pdbx_description
1 polymer ?
#
loop_
_entity_poly.entity_id
_entity_poly.type
_entity_poly.pdbx_seq_one_letter_code
_entity_poly.pdbx_strand_id
1 'polypeptide(L)'
;MTGSNAPGEPEVAAFARCWNDGEFFLAHEVLEGLWMRRRDDGLRGLIQLAVAVYHIEHGNLKGARIMIERARARLANPANAPLAIDLAMMDRYAESVDAALRSGEPRDAIAARPKL
;
A
#
# COMPACT_ATOMS: atom_id res chain seq x y z
N MET A 1 19.93 29.04 -1.19
CA MET A 1 20.13 27.84 -2.03
C MET A 1 18.79 27.14 -2.11
N THR A 2 18.30 26.94 -3.33
CA THR A 2 16.92 26.65 -3.68
C THR A 2 16.46 25.32 -3.09
N GLY A 3 15.61 25.38 -2.06
CA GLY A 3 14.78 24.25 -1.67
C GLY A 3 13.92 23.89 -2.88
N SER A 4 14.22 22.74 -3.48
CA SER A 4 13.40 22.18 -4.55
C SER A 4 12.05 21.84 -3.94
N ASN A 5 11.12 22.78 -4.01
CA ASN A 5 9.72 22.56 -3.68
C ASN A 5 9.14 21.78 -4.85
N ALA A 6 9.52 20.50 -4.97
CA ALA A 6 8.80 19.57 -5.81
C ALA A 6 7.34 19.65 -5.33
N PRO A 7 6.37 19.98 -6.20
CA PRO A 7 4.97 19.87 -5.81
C PRO A 7 4.78 18.47 -5.25
N GLY A 8 4.22 18.36 -4.03
CA GLY A 8 4.05 17.08 -3.35
C GLY A 8 3.46 16.08 -4.35
N GLU A 9 4.09 14.90 -4.46
CA GLU A 9 3.81 13.93 -5.52
C GLU A 9 2.30 13.67 -5.59
N PRO A 10 1.58 14.18 -6.62
CA PRO A 10 0.12 14.18 -6.61
C PRO A 10 -0.45 12.77 -6.61
N GLU A 11 0.30 11.80 -7.14
CA GLU A 11 -0.02 10.38 -7.07
C GLU A 11 -0.02 9.82 -5.64
N VAL A 12 0.86 10.30 -4.76
CA VAL A 12 0.88 9.89 -3.34
C VAL A 12 -0.36 10.42 -2.63
N ALA A 13 -0.74 11.68 -2.89
CA ALA A 13 -1.97 12.25 -2.34
C ALA A 13 -3.23 11.59 -2.93
N ALA A 14 -3.22 11.24 -4.21
CA ALA A 14 -4.30 10.51 -4.86
C ALA A 14 -4.45 9.09 -4.30
N PHE A 15 -3.34 8.39 -4.09
CA PHE A 15 -3.32 7.09 -3.43
C PHE A 15 -3.97 7.17 -2.04
N ALA A 16 -3.59 8.16 -1.22
CA ALA A 16 -4.16 8.33 0.11
C ALA A 16 -5.68 8.55 0.09
N ARG A 17 -6.19 9.37 -0.84
CA ARG A 17 -7.65 9.56 -1.03
C ARG A 17 -8.36 8.26 -1.40
N CYS A 18 -7.90 7.59 -2.46
CA CYS A 18 -8.49 6.33 -2.91
C CYS A 18 -8.47 5.27 -1.79
N TRP A 19 -7.36 5.16 -1.05
CA TRP A 19 -7.22 4.28 0.10
C TRP A 19 -8.23 4.58 1.20
N ASN A 20 -8.40 5.86 1.55
CA ASN A 20 -9.34 6.29 2.57
C ASN A 20 -10.79 5.97 2.18
N ASP A 21 -11.12 6.13 0.89
CA ASP A 21 -12.43 5.88 0.31
C ASP A 21 -12.70 4.39 0.06
N GLY A 22 -11.68 3.52 0.17
CA GLY A 22 -11.80 2.09 -0.07
C GLY A 22 -11.71 1.70 -1.54
N GLU A 23 -11.29 2.62 -2.41
CA GLU A 23 -11.10 2.40 -3.84
C GLU A 23 -9.72 1.78 -4.12
N PHE A 24 -9.47 0.58 -3.59
CA PHE A 24 -8.13 -0.05 -3.64
C PHE A 24 -7.65 -0.40 -5.07
N PHE A 25 -8.59 -0.65 -5.98
CA PHE A 25 -8.26 -0.78 -7.40
C PHE A 25 -7.68 0.53 -7.94
N LEU A 26 -8.39 1.64 -7.76
CA LEU A 26 -7.91 2.94 -8.22
C LEU A 26 -6.62 3.37 -7.48
N ALA A 27 -6.51 3.06 -6.19
CA ALA A 27 -5.32 3.38 -5.40
C ALA A 27 -4.04 2.80 -6.02
N HIS A 28 -4.04 1.54 -6.46
CA HIS A 28 -2.83 0.98 -7.07
C HIS A 28 -2.56 1.55 -8.47
N GLU A 29 -3.59 1.83 -9.28
CA GLU A 29 -3.43 2.44 -10.60
C GLU A 29 -2.78 3.84 -10.53
N VAL A 30 -3.26 4.69 -9.61
CA VAL A 30 -2.73 6.07 -9.51
C VAL A 30 -1.27 6.09 -9.07
N LEU A 31 -0.85 5.12 -8.25
CA LEU A 31 0.53 5.06 -7.75
C LEU A 31 1.48 4.32 -8.71
N GLU A 32 0.96 3.45 -9.59
CA GLU A 32 1.76 2.71 -10.57
C GLU A 32 2.52 3.65 -11.52
N GLY A 33 1.89 4.72 -11.98
CA GLY A 33 2.54 5.72 -12.84
C GLY A 33 3.77 6.37 -12.19
N LEU A 34 3.70 6.66 -10.89
CA LEU A 34 4.84 7.20 -10.14
C LEU A 34 5.92 6.14 -9.92
N TRP A 35 5.53 4.91 -9.58
CA TRP A 35 6.48 3.80 -9.43
C TRP A 35 7.22 3.52 -10.73
N MET A 36 6.57 3.56 -11.89
CA MET A 36 7.25 3.35 -13.17
C MET A 36 8.37 4.37 -13.42
N ARG A 37 8.20 5.61 -12.96
CA ARG A 37 9.21 6.67 -13.10
C ARG A 37 10.35 6.56 -12.08
N ARG A 38 10.03 6.26 -10.81
CA ARG A 38 11.01 6.23 -9.72
C ARG A 38 11.68 4.87 -9.51
N ARG A 39 11.00 3.79 -9.90
CA ARG A 39 11.35 2.40 -9.59
C ARG A 39 11.63 2.15 -8.11
N ASP A 40 10.94 2.89 -7.24
CA ASP A 40 11.09 2.84 -5.79
C ASP A 40 10.34 1.63 -5.18
N ASP A 41 11.01 0.88 -4.30
CA ASP A 41 10.40 -0.31 -3.69
C ASP A 41 9.32 0.02 -2.65
N GLY A 42 9.42 1.16 -1.95
CA GLY A 42 8.39 1.62 -1.03
C GLY A 42 7.06 1.88 -1.74
N LEU A 43 7.11 2.57 -2.89
CA LEU A 43 5.94 2.75 -3.76
C LEU A 43 5.36 1.42 -4.24
N ARG A 44 6.22 0.49 -4.66
CA ARG A 44 5.78 -0.84 -5.10
C ARG A 44 5.16 -1.65 -3.96
N GLY A 45 5.65 -1.48 -2.73
CA GLY A 45 5.08 -2.07 -1.53
C GLY A 45 3.66 -1.57 -1.28
N LEU A 46 3.42 -0.26 -1.38
CA LEU A 46 2.09 0.34 -1.24
C LEU A 46 1.11 -0.15 -2.33
N ILE A 47 1.57 -0.22 -3.58
CA ILE A 47 0.81 -0.80 -4.71
C ILE A 47 0.39 -2.24 -4.39
N GLN A 48 1.34 -3.08 -3.96
CA GLN A 48 1.06 -4.48 -3.66
C GLN A 48 0.12 -4.65 -2.47
N LEU A 49 0.23 -3.80 -1.45
CA LEU A 49 -0.69 -3.78 -0.32
C LEU A 49 -2.12 -3.43 -0.76
N ALA A 50 -2.29 -2.40 -1.60
CA ALA A 50 -3.60 -2.05 -2.16
C ALA A 50 -4.20 -3.21 -2.98
N VAL A 51 -3.40 -3.86 -3.84
CA VAL A 51 -3.86 -5.04 -4.60
C VAL A 51 -4.21 -6.22 -3.68
N ALA A 52 -3.46 -6.42 -2.59
CA ALA A 52 -3.76 -7.47 -1.61
C ALA A 52 -5.13 -7.26 -0.97
N VAL A 53 -5.43 -6.03 -0.54
CA VAL A 53 -6.72 -5.66 0.05
C VAL A 53 -7.85 -5.81 -0.98
N TYR A 54 -7.67 -5.29 -2.19
CA TYR A 54 -8.61 -5.48 -3.30
C TYR A 54 -8.93 -6.96 -3.55
N HIS A 55 -7.92 -7.83 -3.54
CA HIS A 55 -8.11 -9.27 -3.70
C HIS A 55 -8.93 -9.89 -2.56
N ILE A 56 -8.79 -9.43 -1.32
CA ILE A 56 -9.61 -9.90 -0.20
C ILE A 56 -11.08 -9.52 -0.42
N GLU A 57 -11.36 -8.28 -0.83
CA GLU A 57 -12.73 -7.81 -1.10
C GLU A 57 -13.46 -8.68 -2.13
N HIS A 58 -12.72 -9.13 -3.14
CA HIS A 58 -13.22 -9.93 -4.26
C HIS A 58 -13.10 -11.44 -4.04
N GLY A 59 -12.75 -11.89 -2.83
CA GLY A 59 -12.66 -13.31 -2.48
C GLY A 59 -11.44 -14.05 -3.05
N ASN A 60 -10.50 -13.35 -3.70
CA ASN A 60 -9.26 -13.92 -4.20
C ASN A 60 -8.20 -14.05 -3.08
N LEU A 61 -8.45 -14.94 -2.12
CA LEU A 61 -7.56 -15.12 -0.96
C LEU A 61 -6.18 -15.68 -1.35
N LYS A 62 -6.08 -16.44 -2.44
CA LYS A 62 -4.79 -16.92 -2.95
C LYS A 62 -3.93 -15.76 -3.45
N GLY A 63 -4.51 -14.88 -4.27
CA GLY A 63 -3.82 -13.68 -4.76
C GLY A 63 -3.44 -12.74 -3.63
N ALA A 64 -4.34 -12.54 -2.65
CA ALA A 64 -4.09 -11.69 -1.49
C ALA A 64 -2.84 -12.11 -0.70
N ARG A 65 -2.68 -13.43 -0.44
CA ARG A 65 -1.50 -13.96 0.27
C ARG A 65 -0.19 -13.70 -0.48
N ILE A 66 -0.18 -13.86 -1.80
CA ILE A 66 1.01 -13.59 -2.61
C ILE A 66 1.37 -12.10 -2.58
N MET A 67 0.37 -11.22 -2.66
CA MET A 67 0.61 -9.78 -2.67
C MET A 67 1.02 -9.25 -1.29
N ILE A 68 0.42 -9.75 -0.20
CA ILE A 68 0.77 -9.28 1.14
C ILE A 68 2.20 -9.66 1.53
N GLU A 69 2.66 -10.87 1.18
CA GLU A 69 4.05 -11.29 1.38
C GLU A 69 5.02 -10.35 0.67
N ARG A 70 4.73 -10.03 -0.59
CA ARG A 70 5.55 -9.14 -1.42
C ARG A 70 5.53 -7.69 -0.92
N ALA A 71 4.37 -7.22 -0.45
CA ALA A 71 4.22 -5.88 0.10
C ALA A 71 5.09 -5.72 1.35
N ARG A 72 4.98 -6.64 2.31
CA ARG A 72 5.77 -6.62 3.55
C ARG A 72 7.27 -6.64 3.30
N ALA A 73 7.73 -7.50 2.39
CA ALA A 73 9.14 -7.58 2.02
C ALA A 73 9.71 -6.25 1.50
N ARG A 74 8.86 -5.37 0.95
CA ARG A 74 9.25 -4.05 0.46
C ARG A 74 9.06 -2.95 1.49
N LEU A 75 7.91 -2.92 2.17
CA LEU A 75 7.56 -1.88 3.14
C LEU A 75 8.49 -1.90 4.36
N ALA A 76 8.92 -3.09 4.80
CA ALA A 76 9.83 -3.26 5.94
C ALA A 76 11.27 -2.77 5.68
N ASN A 77 11.63 -2.39 4.45
CA ASN A 77 12.99 -1.95 4.14
C ASN A 77 13.26 -0.53 4.69
N PRO A 78 14.14 -0.36 5.68
CA PRO A 78 14.43 0.96 6.26
C PRO A 78 15.19 1.89 5.31
N ALA A 79 15.72 1.37 4.20
CA ALA A 79 16.41 2.17 3.18
C ALA A 79 15.46 2.76 2.12
N ASN A 80 14.14 2.56 2.25
CA ASN A 80 13.16 3.17 1.34
C ASN A 80 13.25 4.70 1.38
N ALA A 81 13.03 5.33 0.22
CA ALA A 81 13.01 6.79 0.15
C ALA A 81 11.85 7.36 0.99
N PRO A 82 12.02 8.54 1.62
CA PRO A 82 10.94 9.21 2.32
C PRO A 82 9.73 9.45 1.40
N LEU A 83 8.54 9.19 1.92
CA LEU A 83 7.25 9.47 1.29
C LEU A 83 6.37 10.22 2.29
N ALA A 84 5.35 10.92 1.79
CA ALA A 84 4.34 11.55 2.65
C ALA A 84 3.51 10.52 3.45
N ILE A 85 3.51 9.26 3.02
CA ILE A 85 2.86 8.13 3.69
C ILE A 85 3.89 7.43 4.58
N ASP A 86 3.52 7.18 5.85
CA ASP A 86 4.33 6.40 6.78
C ASP A 86 4.36 4.92 6.36
N LEU A 87 5.47 4.50 5.73
CA LEU A 87 5.66 3.12 5.28
C LEU A 87 5.73 2.12 6.44
N ALA A 88 6.22 2.51 7.61
CA ALA A 88 6.30 1.62 8.76
C ALA A 88 4.89 1.37 9.34
N MET A 89 4.01 2.38 9.34
CA MET A 89 2.60 2.18 9.65
C MET A 89 1.93 1.23 8.66
N MET A 90 2.20 1.40 7.37
CA MET A 90 1.64 0.55 6.33
C MET A 90 2.15 -0.89 6.40
N ASP A 91 3.41 -1.10 6.79
CA ASP A 91 3.97 -2.44 7.04
C ASP A 91 3.29 -3.13 8.25
N ARG A 92 3.09 -2.40 9.36
CA ARG A 92 2.33 -2.93 10.52
C ARG A 92 0.90 -3.31 10.15
N TYR A 93 0.25 -2.49 9.31
CA TYR A 93 -1.06 -2.85 8.79
C TYR A 93 -0.99 -4.10 7.89
N ALA A 94 0.01 -4.19 7.01
CA ALA A 94 0.21 -5.36 6.16
C ALA A 94 0.44 -6.65 6.98
N GLU A 95 1.14 -6.56 8.12
CA GLU A 95 1.28 -7.65 9.08
C GLU A 95 -0.06 -8.10 9.67
N SER A 96 -0.94 -7.16 10.04
CA SER A 96 -2.28 -7.49 10.53
C SER A 96 -3.15 -8.18 9.47
N VAL A 97 -3.05 -7.75 8.20
CA VAL A 97 -3.75 -8.37 7.07
C VAL A 97 -3.25 -9.80 6.84
N ASP A 98 -1.93 -10.00 6.88
CA ASP A 98 -1.29 -11.31 6.75
C ASP A 98 -1.71 -12.26 7.91
N ALA A 99 -1.80 -11.75 9.13
CA ALA A 99 -2.33 -12.50 10.27
C ALA A 99 -3.81 -12.90 10.06
N ALA A 100 -4.65 -11.97 9.60
CA ALA A 100 -6.07 -12.22 9.33
C ALA A 100 -6.29 -13.23 8.18
N LEU A 101 -5.44 -13.19 7.14
CA LEU A 101 -5.42 -14.18 6.05
C LEU A 101 -5.06 -15.60 6.53
N ARG A 102 -4.26 -15.70 7.60
CA ARG A 102 -3.91 -16.97 8.26
C ARG A 102 -5.00 -17.47 9.20
N SER A 103 -5.69 -16.58 9.91
CA SER A 103 -6.77 -16.95 10.84
C SER A 103 -8.09 -17.27 10.15
N GLY A 104 -8.27 -16.85 8.90
CA GLY A 104 -9.50 -17.09 8.14
C GLY A 104 -10.50 -15.94 8.15
N GLU A 105 -10.16 -14.82 8.79
CA GLU A 105 -11.02 -13.63 8.93
C GLU A 105 -10.44 -12.37 8.24
N PRO A 106 -10.06 -12.43 6.95
CA PRO A 106 -9.31 -11.36 6.30
C PRO A 106 -10.12 -10.07 6.07
N ARG A 107 -11.46 -10.13 6.12
CA ARG A 107 -12.33 -8.97 5.90
C ARG A 107 -12.30 -7.98 7.07
N ASP A 108 -12.10 -8.47 8.30
CA ASP A 108 -12.02 -7.63 9.49
C ASP A 108 -10.81 -6.69 9.44
N ALA A 109 -9.70 -7.17 8.85
CA ALA A 109 -8.51 -6.35 8.66
C ALA A 109 -8.78 -5.15 7.73
N ILE A 110 -9.63 -5.28 6.70
CA ILE A 110 -9.98 -4.17 5.79
C ILE A 110 -10.69 -3.03 6.53
N ALA A 111 -11.58 -3.39 7.45
CA ALA A 111 -12.31 -2.42 8.27
C ALA A 111 -11.36 -1.67 9.23
N ALA A 112 -10.28 -2.32 9.67
CA ALA A 112 -9.27 -1.76 10.57
C ALA A 112 -8.15 -0.97 9.85
N ARG A 113 -8.29 -0.66 8.56
CA ARG A 113 -7.25 0.04 7.79
C ARG A 113 -6.88 1.40 8.38
N PRO A 114 -5.59 1.78 8.38
CA PRO A 114 -5.17 3.12 8.78
C PRO A 114 -5.74 4.17 7.82
N LYS A 115 -6.01 5.36 8.33
CA LYS A 115 -6.31 6.54 7.51
C LYS A 115 -5.01 7.23 7.12
N LEU A 116 -4.94 7.65 5.86
CA LEU A 116 -3.79 8.33 5.24
C LEU A 116 -4.03 9.82 5.05
#